data_AF-A0A0U5ETN8-F1
#
_entry.id   AF-A0A0U5ETN8-F1
#
_cell.length_a   1.000
_cell.length_b   1.000
_cell.length_c   1.000
_cell.angle_alpha   90.00
_cell.angle_beta   90.00
_cell.angle_gamma   90.00
#
_symmetry.space_group_name_H-M   'P 1'
#
loop_
_entity.id
_entity.type
_entity.pdbx_description
1 polymer ?
#
loop_
_entity_poly.entity_id
_entity_poly.type
_entity_poly.pdbx_seq_one_letter_code
_entity_poly.pdbx_strand_id
1 'polypeptide(L)'
;MSGSSTTAATLSGTPLSALPVQAQPAATDLVFGIFNGQGQFVPQGKIWSGAVDKTGDTLSGLLACPIAPSAPAHLANKAYVDAMSGQMQGAVSTLVTQAQDAATQAGQAASGAAGAAATIVDAQKGTPNGLAALSASGNLLLGGLECLGVRNGHVLMTLELPTTDPGVAGAWWNNGGYICISQENT
;
A
#
# COMPACT_ATOMS: atom_id res chain seq x y z
N MET A 1 -3.48 43.01 -75.94
CA MET A 1 -4.73 43.08 -75.15
C MET A 1 -4.59 44.26 -74.19
N SER A 2 -4.99 45.45 -74.64
CA SER A 2 -4.94 46.68 -73.83
C SER A 2 -6.21 46.77 -73.00
N GLY A 3 -6.13 46.39 -71.73
CA GLY A 3 -7.24 46.55 -70.80
C GLY A 3 -7.35 48.01 -70.38
N SER A 4 -8.37 48.71 -70.91
CA SER A 4 -8.76 50.05 -70.47
C SER A 4 -9.09 50.00 -68.97
N SER A 5 -8.31 50.69 -68.14
CA SER A 5 -8.66 50.94 -66.75
C SER A 5 -9.86 51.89 -66.76
N THR A 6 -11.04 51.39 -66.42
CA THR A 6 -12.19 52.26 -66.17
C THR A 6 -11.91 53.02 -64.89
N THR A 7 -11.49 54.28 -65.02
CA THR A 7 -11.48 55.24 -63.92
C THR A 7 -12.94 55.46 -63.50
N ALA A 8 -13.39 54.70 -62.50
CA ALA A 8 -14.61 55.03 -61.81
C ALA A 8 -14.42 56.43 -61.20
N ALA A 9 -15.17 57.41 -61.70
CA ALA A 9 -15.21 58.73 -61.09
C ALA A 9 -15.75 58.58 -59.66
N THR A 10 -14.88 58.62 -58.67
CA THR A 10 -15.28 58.53 -57.26
C THR A 10 -15.97 59.84 -56.87
N LEU A 11 -17.28 59.77 -56.63
CA LEU A 11 -17.90 60.53 -55.55
C LEU A 11 -17.10 60.22 -54.28
N SER A 12 -16.20 61.11 -53.87
CA SER A 12 -15.48 61.12 -52.58
C SER A 12 -15.20 59.73 -51.94
N GLY A 13 -14.14 59.04 -52.38
CA GLY A 13 -13.69 57.79 -51.78
C GLY A 13 -12.17 57.66 -51.76
N THR A 14 -11.62 57.05 -50.70
CA THR A 14 -10.18 56.77 -50.55
C THR A 14 -9.79 55.59 -51.46
N PRO A 15 -8.71 55.69 -52.28
CA PRO A 15 -8.29 54.57 -53.13
C PRO A 15 -7.77 53.41 -52.28
N LEU A 16 -7.99 52.17 -52.74
CA LEU A 16 -7.54 50.94 -52.06
C LEU A 16 -6.03 50.94 -51.75
N SER A 17 -5.23 51.55 -52.61
CA SER A 17 -3.78 51.70 -52.43
C SER A 17 -3.38 52.66 -51.30
N ALA A 18 -4.31 53.50 -50.81
CA ALA A 18 -4.09 54.42 -49.71
C ALA A 18 -4.64 53.90 -48.37
N LEU A 19 -5.26 52.71 -48.35
CA LEU A 19 -5.67 52.07 -47.09
C LEU A 19 -4.44 51.57 -46.32
N PRO A 20 -4.40 51.73 -44.98
CA PRO A 20 -3.29 51.26 -44.17
C PRO A 20 -3.16 49.74 -44.23
N VAL A 21 -1.95 49.23 -44.45
CA VAL A 21 -1.63 47.80 -44.35
C VAL A 21 -1.62 47.43 -42.87
N GLN A 22 -2.60 46.67 -42.41
CA GLN A 22 -2.57 46.09 -41.07
C GLN A 22 -1.65 44.86 -41.04
N ALA A 23 -0.76 44.81 -40.04
CA ALA A 23 0.31 43.79 -39.97
C ALA A 23 -0.22 42.36 -39.74
N GLN A 24 -1.41 42.20 -39.18
CA GLN A 24 -2.22 40.98 -39.18
C GLN A 24 -3.57 41.33 -38.54
N PRO A 25 -4.73 41.04 -39.16
CA PRO A 25 -6.03 41.23 -38.50
C PRO A 25 -6.12 40.40 -37.21
N ALA A 26 -6.82 40.90 -36.20
CA ALA A 26 -7.12 40.15 -34.99
C ALA A 26 -8.04 38.95 -35.30
N ALA A 27 -8.08 37.94 -34.43
CA ALA A 27 -8.86 36.71 -34.68
C ALA A 27 -10.38 36.96 -34.89
N THR A 28 -10.90 38.04 -34.30
CA THR A 28 -12.29 38.49 -34.44
C THR A 28 -12.53 39.41 -35.64
N ASP A 29 -11.48 39.90 -36.29
CA ASP A 29 -11.63 40.79 -37.45
C ASP A 29 -12.23 40.02 -38.62
N LEU A 30 -13.17 40.66 -39.30
CA LEU A 30 -13.85 40.09 -40.45
C LEU A 30 -12.99 40.26 -41.69
N VAL A 31 -12.68 39.15 -42.35
CA VAL A 31 -12.01 39.12 -43.65
C VAL A 31 -13.03 38.81 -44.72
N PHE A 32 -13.07 39.63 -45.77
CA PHE A 32 -13.86 39.35 -46.96
C PHE A 32 -13.15 38.30 -47.81
N GLY A 33 -13.84 37.21 -48.13
CA GLY A 33 -13.32 36.16 -49.01
C GLY A 33 -14.44 35.45 -49.76
N ILE A 34 -14.07 34.65 -50.76
CA ILE A 34 -15.01 33.74 -51.43
C ILE A 34 -14.85 32.36 -50.81
N PHE A 35 -15.90 31.87 -50.17
CA PHE A 35 -15.94 30.58 -49.49
C PHE A 35 -17.11 29.78 -50.03
N ASN A 36 -16.87 28.50 -50.41
CA ASN A 36 -17.88 27.65 -51.04
C ASN A 36 -18.63 28.32 -52.22
N GLY A 37 -17.93 29.19 -52.96
CA GLY A 37 -18.48 29.91 -54.13
C GLY A 37 -19.31 31.16 -53.80
N GLN A 38 -19.40 31.58 -52.53
CA GLN A 38 -20.11 32.79 -52.11
C GLN A 38 -19.15 33.80 -51.49
N GLY A 39 -19.31 35.09 -51.81
CA GLY A 39 -18.57 36.18 -51.14
C GLY A 39 -19.15 36.42 -49.75
N GLN A 40 -18.35 36.20 -48.71
CA GLN A 40 -18.78 36.38 -47.32
C GLN A 40 -17.67 36.97 -46.44
N PHE A 41 -18.08 37.66 -45.38
CA PHE A 41 -17.19 38.11 -44.32
C PHE A 41 -17.09 37.01 -43.25
N VAL A 42 -15.88 36.53 -42.96
CA VAL A 42 -15.62 35.47 -41.97
C VAL A 42 -14.59 35.97 -40.96
N PRO A 43 -14.73 35.67 -39.65
CA PRO A 43 -13.69 35.96 -38.67
C PRO A 43 -12.35 35.34 -39.08
N GLN A 44 -11.26 36.09 -38.91
CA GLN A 44 -9.93 35.66 -39.33
C GLN A 44 -9.52 34.29 -38.78
N GLY A 45 -9.91 33.97 -37.55
CA GLY A 45 -9.63 32.67 -36.92
C GLY A 45 -10.35 31.46 -37.54
N LYS A 46 -11.38 31.68 -38.37
CA LYS A 46 -12.25 30.65 -38.96
C LYS A 46 -12.13 30.52 -40.47
N ILE A 47 -11.13 31.18 -41.08
CA ILE A 47 -10.92 31.20 -42.54
C ILE A 47 -10.59 29.80 -43.10
N TRP A 48 -9.93 28.94 -42.33
CA TRP A 48 -9.57 27.59 -42.78
C TRP A 48 -10.60 26.53 -42.38
N SER A 49 -10.96 25.67 -43.35
CA SER A 49 -11.72 24.46 -43.09
C SER A 49 -10.95 23.58 -42.09
N GLY A 50 -11.55 23.30 -40.93
CA GLY A 50 -10.95 22.53 -39.85
C GLY A 50 -10.14 23.35 -38.82
N ALA A 51 -10.14 24.68 -38.92
CA ALA A 51 -9.59 25.52 -37.86
C ALA A 51 -10.42 25.38 -36.57
N VAL A 52 -9.72 25.17 -35.46
CA VAL A 52 -10.31 25.04 -34.12
C VAL A 52 -9.82 26.20 -33.27
N ASP A 53 -10.73 26.87 -32.56
CA ASP A 53 -10.34 27.95 -31.66
C ASP A 53 -9.50 27.42 -30.49
N LYS A 54 -8.49 28.19 -30.09
CA LYS A 54 -7.65 27.85 -28.93
C LYS A 54 -8.41 27.90 -27.60
N THR A 55 -9.55 28.59 -27.58
CA THR A 55 -10.40 28.78 -26.41
C THR A 55 -11.86 28.68 -26.82
N GLY A 56 -12.53 27.60 -26.40
CA GLY A 56 -13.94 27.39 -26.70
C GLY A 56 -14.19 27.09 -28.17
N ASP A 57 -14.35 25.82 -28.51
CA ASP A 57 -14.85 25.37 -29.81
C ASP A 57 -15.59 24.04 -29.63
N THR A 58 -16.39 23.64 -30.61
CA THR A 58 -17.07 22.35 -30.61
C THR A 58 -16.66 21.53 -31.83
N LEU A 59 -16.03 20.39 -31.59
CA LEU A 59 -15.73 19.41 -32.64
C LEU A 59 -16.94 18.51 -32.86
N SER A 60 -17.45 18.45 -34.10
CA SER A 60 -18.52 17.54 -34.49
C SER A 60 -18.01 16.16 -34.96
N GLY A 61 -16.70 15.93 -34.92
CA GLY A 61 -16.03 14.73 -35.41
C GLY A 61 -14.92 14.22 -34.49
N LEU A 62 -14.34 13.08 -34.84
CA LEU A 62 -13.29 12.41 -34.07
C LEU A 62 -12.00 13.24 -34.07
N LEU A 63 -11.43 13.44 -32.88
CA LEU A 63 -10.08 13.99 -32.70
C LEU A 63 -9.08 12.84 -32.52
N ALA A 64 -8.29 12.56 -33.55
CA ALA A 64 -7.27 11.50 -33.52
C ALA A 64 -5.86 12.10 -33.35
N CYS A 65 -5.14 11.66 -32.31
CA CYS A 65 -3.74 12.00 -32.08
C CYS A 65 -2.88 10.73 -32.07
N PRO A 66 -2.08 10.46 -33.12
CA PRO A 66 -1.32 9.21 -33.23
C PRO A 66 -0.03 9.20 -32.40
N ILE A 67 0.41 10.34 -31.87
CA ILE A 67 1.69 10.49 -31.18
C ILE A 67 1.45 10.48 -29.67
N ALA A 68 2.36 9.84 -28.94
CA ALA A 68 2.36 9.90 -27.48
C ALA A 68 2.66 11.33 -26.98
N PRO A 69 2.00 11.81 -25.93
CA PRO A 69 2.29 13.11 -25.35
C PRO A 69 3.73 13.14 -24.79
N SER A 70 4.47 14.21 -25.10
CA SER A 70 5.85 14.45 -24.63
C SER A 70 5.95 15.56 -23.58
N ALA A 71 4.87 16.34 -23.39
CA ALA A 71 4.77 17.36 -22.34
C ALA A 71 3.44 17.22 -21.59
N PRO A 72 3.35 17.66 -20.31
CA PRO A 72 2.16 17.47 -19.48
C PRO A 72 0.88 18.13 -20.03
N ALA A 73 1.01 19.21 -20.79
CA ALA A 73 -0.12 19.94 -21.37
C ALA A 73 -0.57 19.42 -22.75
N HIS A 74 0.02 18.32 -23.24
CA HIS A 74 -0.37 17.74 -24.52
C HIS A 74 -1.68 16.96 -24.41
N LEU A 75 -2.41 16.89 -25.52
CA LEU A 75 -3.52 15.96 -25.68
C LEU A 75 -2.98 14.51 -25.56
N ALA A 76 -3.53 13.74 -24.64
CA ALA A 76 -3.22 12.32 -24.49
C ALA A 76 -4.23 11.46 -25.27
N ASN A 77 -3.74 10.53 -26.08
CA ASN A 77 -4.60 9.53 -26.71
C ASN A 77 -4.91 8.37 -25.73
N LYS A 78 -5.99 7.62 -26.01
CA LYS A 78 -6.45 6.54 -25.12
C LYS A 78 -5.43 5.40 -24.99
N ALA A 79 -4.76 5.04 -26.08
CA ALA A 79 -3.74 3.98 -26.08
C ALA A 79 -2.58 4.29 -25.11
N TYR A 80 -2.16 5.57 -25.03
CA TYR A 80 -1.14 6.02 -24.09
C TYR A 80 -1.62 5.89 -22.64
N VAL A 81 -2.85 6.35 -22.33
CA VAL A 81 -3.42 6.26 -20.98
C VAL A 81 -3.57 4.81 -20.54
N ASP A 82 -3.98 3.93 -21.45
CA ASP A 82 -4.14 2.49 -21.16
C ASP A 82 -2.81 1.80 -20.91
N ALA A 83 -1.78 2.13 -21.69
CA ALA A 83 -0.42 1.61 -21.47
C ALA A 83 0.10 2.00 -20.08
N MET A 84 -0.02 3.28 -19.71
CA MET A 84 0.41 3.77 -18.38
C MET A 84 -0.38 3.11 -17.25
N SER A 85 -1.70 2.96 -17.43
CA SER A 85 -2.56 2.27 -16.45
C SER A 85 -2.18 0.80 -16.28
N GLY A 86 -1.87 0.11 -17.38
CA GLY A 86 -1.40 -1.28 -17.35
C GLY A 86 -0.04 -1.43 -16.65
N GLN A 87 0.91 -0.52 -16.92
CA GLN A 87 2.20 -0.47 -16.24
C GLN A 87 2.03 -0.29 -14.72
N MET A 88 1.16 0.64 -14.32
CA MET A 88 0.86 0.89 -12.91
C MET A 88 0.23 -0.35 -12.24
N GLN A 89 -0.74 -0.99 -12.89
CA GLN A 89 -1.36 -2.22 -12.36
C GLN A 89 -0.34 -3.35 -12.19
N GLY A 90 0.59 -3.53 -13.13
CA GLY A 90 1.66 -4.52 -13.03
C GLY A 90 2.62 -4.25 -11.87
N ALA A 91 3.01 -2.99 -11.68
CA ALA A 91 3.87 -2.57 -10.56
C ALA A 91 3.17 -2.77 -9.21
N VAL A 92 1.89 -2.37 -9.10
CA VAL A 92 1.09 -2.55 -7.88
C VAL A 92 0.92 -4.03 -7.56
N SER A 93 0.59 -4.86 -8.55
CA SER A 93 0.46 -6.31 -8.38
C SER A 93 1.76 -6.93 -7.84
N THR A 94 2.91 -6.55 -8.41
CA THR A 94 4.23 -7.00 -7.96
C THR A 94 4.49 -6.59 -6.51
N LEU A 95 4.22 -5.33 -6.17
CA LEU A 95 4.43 -4.82 -4.81
C LEU A 95 3.52 -5.51 -3.78
N VAL A 96 2.26 -5.78 -4.14
CA VAL A 96 1.31 -6.52 -3.29
C VAL A 96 1.82 -7.93 -3.03
N THR A 97 2.29 -8.66 -4.05
CA THR A 97 2.87 -9.99 -3.87
C THR A 97 4.09 -9.95 -2.96
N GLN A 98 5.02 -9.01 -3.19
CA GLN A 98 6.21 -8.86 -2.33
C GLN A 98 5.84 -8.59 -0.87
N ALA A 99 4.83 -7.76 -0.63
CA ALA A 99 4.35 -7.47 0.73
C ALA A 99 3.71 -8.70 1.39
N GLN A 100 2.93 -9.48 0.64
CA GLN A 100 2.30 -10.72 1.13
C GLN A 100 3.34 -11.80 1.45
N ASP A 101 4.36 -11.95 0.60
CA ASP A 101 5.47 -12.88 0.82
C ASP A 101 6.27 -12.49 2.06
N ALA A 102 6.59 -11.21 2.23
CA ALA A 102 7.29 -10.70 3.41
C ALA A 102 6.49 -10.94 4.71
N ALA A 103 5.18 -10.70 4.69
CA ALA A 103 4.31 -10.96 5.84
C ALA A 103 4.25 -12.45 6.19
N THR A 104 4.18 -13.32 5.17
CA THR A 104 4.19 -14.77 5.35
C THR A 104 5.52 -15.23 5.95
N GLN A 105 6.64 -14.78 5.41
CA GLN A 105 7.98 -15.11 5.91
C GLN A 105 8.17 -14.66 7.36
N ALA A 106 7.68 -13.47 7.73
CA ALA A 106 7.71 -12.99 9.10
C ALA A 106 6.92 -13.91 10.06
N GLY A 107 5.73 -14.35 9.65
CA GLY A 107 4.91 -15.29 10.42
C GLY A 107 5.57 -16.67 10.60
N GLN A 108 6.22 -17.18 9.56
CA GLN A 108 6.97 -18.45 9.63
C GLN A 108 8.20 -18.32 10.51
N ALA A 109 8.95 -17.21 10.43
CA ALA A 109 10.11 -16.97 11.28
C ALA A 109 9.73 -16.90 12.76
N ALA A 110 8.64 -16.20 13.10
CA ALA A 110 8.14 -16.12 14.47
C ALA A 110 7.72 -17.50 15.01
N SER A 111 6.99 -18.28 14.21
CA SER A 111 6.55 -19.63 14.59
C SER A 111 7.73 -20.59 14.73
N GLY A 112 8.71 -20.51 13.83
CA GLY A 112 9.94 -21.30 13.89
C GLY A 112 10.77 -20.98 15.14
N ALA A 113 10.90 -19.70 15.50
CA ALA A 113 11.58 -19.28 16.71
C ALA A 113 10.88 -19.80 17.98
N ALA A 114 9.56 -19.70 18.05
CA ALA A 114 8.77 -20.24 19.15
C ALA A 114 8.92 -21.77 19.28
N GLY A 115 8.87 -22.50 18.15
CA GLY A 115 9.06 -23.94 18.12
C GLY A 115 10.48 -24.38 18.54
N ALA A 116 11.51 -23.65 18.10
CA ALA A 116 12.88 -23.90 18.51
C ALA A 116 13.08 -23.68 20.02
N ALA A 117 12.50 -22.60 20.58
CA ALA A 117 12.55 -22.32 22.00
C ALA A 117 11.87 -23.42 22.83
N ALA A 118 10.67 -23.84 22.42
CA ALA A 118 9.94 -24.94 23.07
C ALA A 118 10.76 -26.24 23.03
N THR A 119 11.32 -26.58 21.87
CA THR A 119 12.14 -27.80 21.69
C THR A 119 13.35 -27.80 22.61
N ILE A 120 14.08 -26.68 22.71
CA ILE A 120 15.24 -26.57 23.60
C ILE A 120 14.82 -26.70 25.06
N VAL A 121 13.75 -26.00 25.47
CA VAL A 121 13.24 -26.07 26.84
C VAL A 121 12.83 -27.49 27.20
N ASP A 122 12.13 -28.21 26.32
CA ASP A 122 11.72 -29.59 26.56
C ASP A 122 12.89 -30.57 26.54
N ALA A 123 13.89 -30.37 25.67
CA ALA A 123 15.11 -31.19 25.67
C ALA A 123 15.97 -30.99 26.93
N GLN A 124 15.88 -29.83 27.57
CA GLN A 124 16.65 -29.54 28.79
C GLN A 124 15.91 -29.94 30.08
N LYS A 125 14.58 -30.09 30.06
CA LYS A 125 13.82 -30.54 31.24
C LYS A 125 14.18 -31.98 31.57
N GLY A 126 14.64 -32.22 32.80
CA GLY A 126 14.90 -33.57 33.32
C GLY A 126 16.14 -34.26 32.75
N THR A 127 16.95 -33.57 31.94
CA THR A 127 18.26 -34.08 31.52
C THR A 127 19.33 -33.74 32.57
N PRO A 128 20.36 -34.59 32.75
CA PRO A 128 21.49 -34.25 33.61
C PRO A 128 22.13 -32.93 33.19
N ASN A 129 22.38 -32.03 34.16
CA ASN A 129 22.87 -30.66 33.94
C ASN A 129 21.92 -29.74 33.13
N GLY A 130 20.65 -30.12 32.96
CA GLY A 130 19.63 -29.33 32.26
C GLY A 130 18.88 -28.34 33.15
N LEU A 131 17.65 -28.03 32.75
CA LEU A 131 16.76 -27.10 33.47
C LEU A 131 16.05 -27.81 34.64
N ALA A 132 15.98 -27.12 35.78
CA ALA A 132 15.24 -27.55 36.97
C ALA A 132 14.16 -26.54 37.34
N ALA A 133 13.07 -27.02 37.96
CA ALA A 133 12.01 -26.15 38.49
C ALA A 133 12.45 -25.55 39.84
N LEU A 134 12.21 -24.25 40.01
CA LEU A 134 12.50 -23.53 41.25
C LEU A 134 11.19 -23.01 41.86
N SER A 135 11.15 -22.94 43.19
CA SER A 135 10.10 -22.26 43.93
C SER A 135 10.22 -20.74 43.76
N ALA A 136 9.21 -19.98 44.21
CA ALA A 136 9.28 -18.52 44.24
C ALA A 136 10.43 -17.99 45.11
N SER A 137 10.89 -18.79 46.06
CA SER A 137 12.04 -18.52 46.93
C SER A 137 13.39 -18.87 46.29
N GLY A 138 13.40 -19.45 45.08
CA GLY A 138 14.61 -19.88 44.37
C GLY A 138 15.13 -21.26 44.78
N ASN A 139 14.37 -22.04 45.54
CA ASN A 139 14.74 -23.39 45.97
C ASN A 139 14.34 -24.44 44.94
N LEU A 140 15.07 -25.56 44.85
CA LEU A 140 14.75 -26.66 43.93
C LEU A 140 13.40 -27.30 44.27
N LEU A 141 12.55 -27.52 43.28
CA LEU A 141 11.28 -28.27 43.42
C LEU A 141 11.44 -29.74 42.99
N LEU A 142 11.00 -30.66 43.85
CA LEU A 142 10.98 -32.09 43.60
C LEU A 142 9.55 -32.61 43.82
N GLY A 143 8.83 -32.91 42.73
CA GLY A 143 7.45 -33.40 42.83
C GLY A 143 6.50 -32.44 43.55
N GLY A 144 6.78 -31.13 43.53
CA GLY A 144 6.02 -30.09 44.23
C GLY A 144 6.54 -29.78 45.65
N LEU A 145 7.48 -30.56 46.18
CA LEU A 145 8.13 -30.29 47.46
C LEU A 145 9.34 -29.38 47.28
N GLU A 146 9.53 -28.46 48.22
CA GLU A 146 10.64 -27.50 48.20
C GLU A 146 11.88 -28.07 48.91
N CYS A 147 13.01 -28.10 48.22
CA CYS A 147 14.31 -28.49 48.77
C CYS A 147 15.00 -27.26 49.38
N LEU A 148 15.02 -27.20 50.72
CA LEU A 148 15.61 -26.11 51.50
C LEU A 148 17.15 -26.15 51.55
N GLY A 149 17.76 -27.22 51.03
CA GLY A 149 19.21 -27.42 50.99
C GLY A 149 19.65 -28.80 51.49
N VAL A 150 20.92 -28.92 51.85
CA VAL A 150 21.52 -30.16 52.36
C VAL A 150 22.21 -29.89 53.69
N ARG A 151 21.99 -30.74 54.70
CA ARG A 151 22.70 -30.71 55.98
C ARG A 151 23.19 -32.11 56.32
N ASN A 152 24.47 -32.25 56.65
CA ASN A 152 25.08 -33.53 56.99
C ASN A 152 24.85 -34.64 55.94
N GLY A 153 24.83 -34.28 54.65
CA GLY A 153 24.55 -35.22 53.56
C GLY A 153 23.09 -35.60 53.35
N HIS A 154 22.16 -35.03 54.13
CA HIS A 154 20.72 -35.25 53.98
C HIS A 154 20.05 -34.04 53.32
N VAL A 155 19.12 -34.30 52.41
CA VAL A 155 18.27 -33.27 51.80
C VAL A 155 17.24 -32.80 52.81
N LEU A 156 17.08 -31.48 52.94
CA LEU A 156 16.04 -30.86 53.76
C LEU A 156 14.90 -30.47 52.83
N MET A 157 13.71 -30.96 53.13
CA MET A 157 12.49 -30.63 52.39
C MET A 157 11.40 -30.22 53.36
N THR A 158 10.50 -29.36 52.91
CA THR A 158 9.22 -29.13 53.58
C THR A 158 8.18 -30.08 53.02
N LEU A 159 7.36 -30.65 53.90
CA LEU A 159 6.24 -31.51 53.55
C LEU A 159 5.04 -31.05 54.36
N GLU A 160 3.96 -30.68 53.65
CA GLU A 160 2.65 -30.49 54.27
C GLU A 160 2.07 -31.87 54.60
N LEU A 161 1.79 -32.09 55.88
CA LEU A 161 1.19 -33.33 56.36
C LEU A 161 -0.35 -33.16 56.43
N PRO A 162 -1.14 -34.14 55.97
CA PRO A 162 -2.60 -34.12 56.15
C PRO A 162 -3.00 -33.92 57.61
N THR A 163 -4.09 -33.18 57.86
CA THR A 163 -4.61 -32.97 59.23
C THR A 163 -5.56 -34.08 59.69
N THR A 164 -5.85 -35.04 58.82
CA THR A 164 -6.69 -36.21 59.07
C THR A 164 -5.98 -37.44 58.57
N ASP A 165 -6.26 -38.60 59.16
CA ASP A 165 -5.70 -39.87 58.70
C ASP A 165 -6.01 -40.07 57.20
N PRO A 166 -4.98 -40.18 56.34
CA PRO A 166 -5.17 -40.37 54.91
C PRO A 166 -5.66 -41.76 54.55
N GLY A 167 -5.65 -42.73 55.48
CA GLY A 167 -6.10 -44.10 55.23
C GLY A 167 -5.17 -44.89 54.29
N VAL A 168 -3.91 -44.47 54.16
CA VAL A 168 -2.86 -45.16 53.39
C VAL A 168 -1.81 -45.70 54.36
N ALA A 169 -1.54 -47.01 54.36
CA ALA A 169 -0.65 -47.62 55.35
C ALA A 169 0.72 -46.94 55.36
N GLY A 170 1.22 -46.58 56.55
CA GLY A 170 2.56 -46.00 56.69
C GLY A 170 2.68 -44.52 56.32
N ALA A 171 1.62 -43.90 55.79
CA ALA A 171 1.63 -42.47 55.48
C ALA A 171 1.68 -41.62 56.77
N TRP A 172 2.51 -40.58 56.77
CA TRP A 172 2.59 -39.63 57.87
C TRP A 172 1.47 -38.59 57.78
N TRP A 173 0.89 -38.24 58.92
CA TRP A 173 -0.13 -37.18 59.04
C TRP A 173 0.01 -36.47 60.39
N ASN A 174 -0.61 -35.29 60.54
CA ASN A 174 -0.52 -34.46 61.74
C ASN A 174 -1.91 -34.32 62.38
N ASN A 175 -2.10 -34.83 63.61
CA ASN A 175 -3.38 -34.71 64.33
C ASN A 175 -3.55 -33.38 65.09
N GLY A 176 -2.77 -32.35 64.75
CA GLY A 176 -2.79 -31.04 65.42
C GLY A 176 -1.92 -30.96 66.69
N GLY A 177 -1.06 -31.95 66.95
CA GLY A 177 -0.19 -31.95 68.13
C GLY A 177 1.05 -32.84 68.02
N TYR A 178 0.96 -33.96 67.29
CA TYR A 178 2.08 -34.85 67.01
C TYR A 178 1.91 -35.51 65.63
N ILE A 179 3.02 -36.06 65.11
CA ILE A 179 3.05 -36.82 63.86
C ILE A 179 2.52 -38.23 64.14
N CYS A 180 1.56 -38.64 63.33
CA CYS A 180 0.94 -39.96 63.32
C CYS A 180 1.38 -40.74 62.08
N ILE A 181 1.31 -42.07 62.16
CA ILE A 181 1.46 -42.97 61.02
C ILE A 181 0.11 -43.65 60.80
N SER A 182 -0.46 -43.49 59.61
CA SER A 182 -1.71 -44.14 59.21
C SER A 182 -1.57 -45.66 59.21
N GLN A 183 -2.60 -46.36 59.69
CA GLN A 183 -2.61 -47.82 59.77
C GLN A 183 -3.33 -48.52 58.61
N GLU A 184 -3.93 -47.78 57.66
CA GLU A 184 -4.92 -48.30 56.70
C GLU A 184 -6.13 -48.91 57.42
N ASN A 185 -7.30 -48.29 57.28
CA ASN A 185 -8.52 -48.94 57.72
C ASN A 185 -8.82 -50.10 56.75
N THR A 186 -8.67 -51.35 57.22
CA THR A 186 -9.34 -52.52 56.62
C THR A 186 -10.85 -52.39 56.68
#